data_AF-I4DKU4-F1
#
_entry.id   AF-I4DKU4-F1
#
_cell.length_a   1.000
_cell.length_b   1.000
_cell.length_c   1.000
_cell.angle_alpha   90.00
_cell.angle_beta   90.00
_cell.angle_gamma   90.00
#
_symmetry.space_group_name_H-M   'P 1'
#
loop_
_entity.id
_entity.type
_entity.pdbx_description
1 polymer ?
#
loop_
_entity_poly.entity_id
_entity_poly.type
_entity_poly.pdbx_seq_one_letter_code
_entity_poly.pdbx_strand_id
1 'polypeptide(L)'
;MLPKRHLFRFMVSPHAALPTGTPLFATHFRVGDHIDVRAKTLDRGFQGVMKRWGFSGMPASHGVTKTHRRPGNIGGGGEKARVWPGTKMPGHMGNRWRTLRGVKILRINTKYNILWTLGVAIPGETGAVCYLYDTILPLKKLKTAPPFPTHPASDDLPLEYYDESIHPFEGETILFDEV
;
A
#
# COMPACT_ATOMS: atom_id res chain seq x y z
N MET A 1 29.87 5.72 -3.28
CA MET A 1 28.40 5.47 -3.24
C MET A 1 27.73 6.44 -4.20
N LEU A 2 26.95 5.97 -5.17
CA LEU A 2 26.25 6.86 -6.10
C LEU A 2 25.02 7.49 -5.42
N PRO A 3 24.65 8.75 -5.74
CA PRO A 3 23.47 9.39 -5.17
C PRO A 3 22.20 8.62 -5.54
N LYS A 4 21.26 8.50 -4.60
CA LYS A 4 19.98 7.82 -4.77
C LYS A 4 18.84 8.84 -4.84
N ARG A 5 17.83 8.56 -5.67
CA ARG A 5 16.68 9.46 -5.89
C ARG A 5 15.80 9.64 -4.64
N HIS A 6 15.68 8.60 -3.81
CA HIS A 6 14.87 8.61 -2.61
C HIS A 6 15.66 8.06 -1.42
N LEU A 7 15.46 8.69 -0.26
CA LEU A 7 16.03 8.26 1.00
C LEU A 7 14.87 8.05 1.98
N PHE A 8 14.88 6.89 2.64
CA PHE A 8 13.90 6.53 3.66
C PHE A 8 14.63 6.07 4.93
N ARG A 9 13.91 6.09 6.04
CA ARG A 9 14.40 5.65 7.35
C ARG A 9 13.53 4.51 7.86
N PHE A 10 14.17 3.42 8.24
CA PHE A 10 13.55 2.29 8.93
C PHE A 10 13.86 2.35 10.42
N MET A 11 12.87 1.98 11.24
CA MET A 11 13.07 1.81 12.68
C MET A 11 13.50 0.37 12.90
N VAL A 12 14.73 0.17 13.37
CA VAL A 12 15.33 -1.16 13.59
C VAL A 12 15.84 -1.27 15.01
N SER A 13 15.89 -2.50 15.54
CA SER A 13 16.53 -2.77 16.83
C SER A 13 18.07 -2.70 16.68
N PRO A 14 18.83 -2.46 17.77
CA PRO A 14 20.29 -2.41 17.70
C PRO A 14 20.93 -3.68 17.13
N HIS A 15 20.34 -4.85 17.38
CA HIS A 15 20.82 -6.14 16.85
C HIS A 15 20.57 -6.32 15.35
N ALA A 16 19.64 -5.56 14.78
CA ALA A 16 19.30 -5.60 13.35
C ALA A 16 20.05 -4.52 12.54
N ALA A 17 21.05 -3.85 13.15
CA ALA A 17 21.82 -2.82 12.48
C ALA A 17 22.72 -3.44 11.39
N LEU A 18 22.52 -2.99 10.15
CA LEU A 18 23.35 -3.38 9.01
C LEU A 18 24.51 -2.38 8.81
N PRO A 19 25.68 -2.84 8.35
CA PRO A 19 26.75 -1.92 7.97
C PRO A 19 26.33 -1.09 6.76
N THR A 20 26.89 0.12 6.65
CA THR A 20 26.54 1.02 5.55
C THR A 20 27.03 0.47 4.21
N GLY A 21 26.17 0.49 3.19
CA GLY A 21 26.51 0.03 1.85
C GLY A 21 26.09 -1.41 1.55
N THR A 22 25.52 -2.14 2.51
CA THR A 22 24.95 -3.47 2.26
C THR A 22 23.80 -3.39 1.25
N PRO A 23 23.83 -4.16 0.15
CA PRO A 23 22.71 -4.25 -0.78
C PRO A 23 21.54 -5.01 -0.16
N LEU A 24 20.32 -4.59 -0.49
CA LEU A 24 19.09 -5.27 -0.09
C LEU A 24 18.40 -5.81 -1.35
N PHE A 25 17.96 -7.07 -1.28
CA PHE A 25 17.31 -7.79 -2.36
C PHE A 25 15.86 -8.13 -2.02
N ALA A 26 15.09 -8.58 -3.01
CA ALA A 26 13.69 -9.00 -2.78
C ALA A 26 13.58 -10.18 -1.81
N THR A 27 14.62 -11.01 -1.74
CA THR A 27 14.73 -12.17 -0.84
C THR A 27 14.82 -11.83 0.64
N HIS A 28 14.89 -10.53 0.98
CA HIS A 28 14.70 -10.07 2.36
C HIS A 28 13.36 -10.54 2.94
N PHE A 29 12.32 -10.61 2.10
CA PHE A 29 11.02 -11.15 2.48
C PHE A 29 10.89 -12.60 2.05
N ARG A 30 10.01 -13.35 2.71
CA ARG A 30 9.61 -14.69 2.27
C ARG A 30 8.21 -14.69 1.70
N VAL A 31 7.94 -15.69 0.88
CA VAL A 31 6.59 -15.93 0.38
C VAL A 31 5.68 -16.36 1.53
N GLY A 32 4.43 -15.89 1.53
CA GLY A 32 3.46 -16.11 2.61
C GLY A 32 3.48 -15.04 3.70
N ASP A 33 4.56 -14.27 3.80
CA ASP A 33 4.67 -13.17 4.77
C ASP A 33 3.72 -12.02 4.45
N HIS A 34 3.40 -11.24 5.48
CA HIS A 34 2.55 -10.06 5.37
C HIS A 34 3.36 -8.79 5.60
N ILE A 35 3.25 -7.85 4.67
CA ILE A 35 3.96 -6.58 4.69
C ILE A 35 3.00 -5.39 4.72
N ASP A 36 3.49 -4.26 5.19
CA ASP A 36 2.83 -2.97 5.08
C ASP A 36 3.51 -2.14 3.98
N VAL A 37 2.71 -1.67 3.03
CA VAL A 37 3.17 -0.89 1.88
C VAL A 37 2.78 0.57 2.06
N ARG A 38 3.76 1.44 2.28
CA ARG A 38 3.56 2.88 2.36
C ARG A 38 4.02 3.56 1.07
N ALA A 39 3.13 4.30 0.43
CA ALA A 39 3.47 5.05 -0.78
C ALA A 39 2.63 6.32 -0.90
N LYS A 40 3.04 7.20 -1.83
CA LYS A 40 2.37 8.47 -2.08
C LYS A 40 1.20 8.22 -3.02
N THR A 41 -0.01 8.60 -2.62
CA THR A 41 -1.20 8.41 -3.46
C THR A 41 -1.16 9.28 -4.70
N LEU A 42 -1.80 8.80 -5.78
CA LEU A 42 -2.03 9.54 -7.02
C LEU A 42 -2.54 10.96 -6.71
N ASP A 43 -1.89 11.97 -7.29
CA ASP A 43 -2.32 13.35 -7.17
C ASP A 43 -3.56 13.59 -8.04
N ARG A 44 -4.62 14.14 -7.44
CA ARG A 44 -5.86 14.50 -8.15
C ARG A 44 -6.12 16.01 -8.10
N GLY A 45 -5.20 16.82 -7.56
CA GLY A 45 -5.34 18.27 -7.45
C GLY A 45 -6.51 18.71 -6.57
N PHE A 46 -7.04 19.92 -6.82
CA PHE A 46 -8.19 20.46 -6.10
C PHE A 46 -9.47 19.75 -6.54
N GLN A 47 -10.14 19.05 -5.62
CA GLN A 47 -11.36 18.29 -5.89
C GLN A 47 -12.55 18.82 -5.11
N GLY A 48 -13.73 18.78 -5.74
CA GLY A 48 -15.00 19.07 -5.10
C GLY A 48 -15.42 18.01 -4.07
N VAL A 49 -16.43 18.33 -3.26
CA VAL A 49 -16.85 17.48 -2.12
C VAL A 49 -17.35 16.10 -2.51
N MET A 50 -17.99 15.96 -3.67
CA MET A 50 -18.48 14.66 -4.14
C MET A 50 -17.32 13.69 -4.40
N LYS A 51 -16.28 14.11 -5.12
CA LYS A 51 -15.14 13.25 -5.46
C LYS A 51 -14.17 13.09 -4.29
N ARG A 52 -13.98 14.14 -3.48
CA ARG A 52 -13.05 14.12 -2.34
C ARG A 52 -13.59 13.34 -1.14
N TRP A 53 -14.89 13.45 -0.86
CA TRP A 53 -15.52 12.94 0.37
C TRP A 53 -16.69 11.99 0.14
N GLY A 54 -17.10 11.75 -1.10
CA GLY A 54 -18.23 10.86 -1.42
C GLY A 54 -19.61 11.47 -1.11
N PHE A 55 -19.74 12.79 -1.11
CA PHE A 55 -21.04 13.43 -0.89
C PHE A 55 -22.00 13.13 -2.06
N SER A 56 -23.27 12.86 -1.76
CA SER A 56 -24.30 12.52 -2.77
C SER A 56 -24.68 13.68 -3.68
N GLY A 57 -24.49 14.94 -3.25
CA GLY A 57 -24.93 16.12 -3.99
C GLY A 57 -26.44 16.34 -3.87
N MET A 58 -27.01 17.16 -4.76
CA MET A 58 -28.45 17.43 -4.86
C MET A 58 -29.03 16.76 -6.12
N PRO A 59 -30.36 16.50 -6.16
CA PRO A 59 -31.03 15.95 -7.35
C PRO A 59 -30.79 16.78 -8.62
N ALA A 60 -30.93 16.13 -9.78
CA ALA A 60 -30.79 16.79 -11.08
C ALA A 60 -32.07 17.53 -11.50
N SER A 61 -33.25 17.05 -11.10
CA SER A 61 -34.57 17.58 -11.48
C SER A 61 -35.33 18.19 -10.28
N HIS A 62 -36.61 18.54 -10.46
CA HIS A 62 -37.52 19.10 -9.44
C HIS A 62 -37.07 20.45 -8.85
N GLY A 63 -36.66 21.39 -9.70
CA GLY A 63 -36.44 22.80 -9.31
C GLY A 63 -35.08 23.11 -8.70
N VAL A 64 -34.18 22.14 -8.59
CA VAL A 64 -32.80 22.35 -8.12
C VAL A 64 -32.04 23.24 -9.11
N THR A 65 -31.67 24.45 -8.67
CA THR A 65 -30.99 25.43 -9.52
C THR A 65 -29.55 25.65 -9.07
N LYS A 66 -28.56 25.32 -9.92
CA LYS A 66 -27.11 25.59 -9.71
C LYS A 66 -26.46 24.99 -8.45
N THR A 67 -27.09 24.00 -7.81
CA THR A 67 -26.63 23.42 -6.53
C THR A 67 -26.29 21.92 -6.58
N HIS A 68 -26.34 21.27 -7.74
CA HIS A 68 -26.19 19.81 -7.91
C HIS A 68 -24.95 19.20 -7.22
N ARG A 69 -23.82 19.91 -7.17
CA ARG A 69 -22.52 19.41 -6.65
C ARG A 69 -21.99 20.17 -5.43
N ARG A 70 -22.83 20.98 -4.80
CA ARG A 70 -22.44 21.80 -3.63
C ARG A 70 -22.43 20.97 -2.33
N PRO A 71 -21.69 21.40 -1.29
CA PRO A 71 -21.65 20.70 0.00
C PRO A 71 -22.97 20.72 0.79
N GLY A 72 -23.89 21.64 0.49
CA GLY A 72 -25.07 21.87 1.32
C GLY A 72 -24.71 22.64 2.59
N ASN A 73 -25.38 22.34 3.69
CA ASN A 73 -25.14 22.99 4.98
C ASN A 73 -23.78 22.57 5.58
N ILE A 74 -23.01 23.54 6.08
CA ILE A 74 -21.69 23.36 6.70
C ILE A 74 -21.67 23.74 8.19
N GLY A 75 -22.77 24.31 8.70
CA GLY A 75 -22.87 24.85 10.06
C GLY A 75 -23.48 23.85 11.04
N GLY A 76 -23.13 24.00 12.33
CA GLY A 76 -23.69 23.20 13.41
C GLY A 76 -25.01 23.73 14.00
N GLY A 77 -25.41 24.96 13.69
CA GLY A 77 -26.52 25.67 14.36
C GLY A 77 -26.21 26.07 15.81
N GLY A 78 -27.06 26.94 16.40
CA GLY A 78 -27.04 27.28 17.84
C GLY A 78 -25.99 28.33 18.27
N GLU A 79 -25.49 28.21 19.51
CA GLU A 79 -24.60 29.18 20.18
C GLU A 79 -23.21 29.33 19.55
N LYS A 80 -22.73 28.33 18.82
CA LYS A 80 -21.41 28.39 18.16
C LYS A 80 -21.56 28.88 16.72
N ALA A 81 -21.38 30.18 16.52
CA ALA A 81 -21.35 30.85 15.22
C ALA A 81 -20.05 30.60 14.41
N ARG A 82 -19.54 29.36 14.40
CA ARG A 82 -18.33 28.99 13.64
C ARG A 82 -18.44 27.60 13.02
N VAL A 83 -17.62 27.35 12.00
CA VAL A 83 -17.47 26.01 11.42
C VAL A 83 -16.52 25.17 12.28
N TRP A 84 -16.88 23.91 12.53
CA TRP A 84 -16.04 22.99 13.28
C TRP A 84 -14.71 22.71 12.56
N PRO A 85 -13.56 22.73 13.26
CA PRO A 85 -12.29 22.30 12.69
C PRO A 85 -12.39 20.85 12.17
N GLY A 86 -11.89 20.61 10.96
CA GLY A 86 -11.98 19.28 10.32
C GLY A 86 -13.25 19.02 9.53
N THR A 87 -14.16 19.99 9.42
CA THR A 87 -15.34 19.89 8.53
C THR A 87 -14.91 19.57 7.09
N LYS A 88 -15.60 18.60 6.46
CA LYS A 88 -15.30 18.12 5.11
C LYS A 88 -15.64 19.18 4.06
N MET A 89 -14.61 19.78 3.48
CA MET A 89 -14.70 20.86 2.47
C MET A 89 -13.97 20.50 1.16
N PRO A 90 -14.27 21.17 0.03
CA PRO A 90 -13.48 20.98 -1.19
C PRO A 90 -12.00 21.33 -0.96
N GLY A 91 -11.10 20.75 -1.74
CA GLY A 91 -9.67 20.97 -1.57
C GLY A 91 -8.80 19.91 -2.21
N HIS A 92 -7.49 20.02 -1.96
CA HIS A 92 -6.51 19.10 -2.53
C HIS A 92 -6.76 17.65 -2.12
N MET A 93 -6.83 16.75 -3.09
CA MET A 93 -7.04 15.31 -2.93
C MET A 93 -5.86 14.54 -3.52
N GLY A 94 -5.39 13.51 -2.80
CA GLY A 94 -4.23 12.73 -3.23
C GLY A 94 -2.91 13.36 -2.80
N ASN A 95 -1.80 12.90 -3.39
CA ASN A 95 -0.44 13.39 -3.16
C ASN A 95 0.01 13.30 -1.69
N ARG A 96 -0.55 12.34 -0.93
CA ARG A 96 -0.27 12.14 0.50
C ARG A 96 0.23 10.72 0.73
N TRP A 97 1.08 10.53 1.72
CA TRP A 97 1.51 9.21 2.16
C TRP A 97 0.34 8.43 2.75
N ARG A 98 0.09 7.23 2.23
CA ARG A 98 -0.85 6.26 2.79
C ARG A 98 -0.17 4.91 2.90
N THR A 99 -0.57 4.15 3.90
CA THR A 99 -0.08 2.80 4.14
C THR A 99 -1.22 1.82 3.91
N LEU A 100 -1.01 0.85 3.03
CA LEU A 100 -1.83 -0.34 2.91
C LEU A 100 -1.20 -1.42 3.79
N ARG A 101 -1.97 -1.98 4.74
CA ARG A 101 -1.43 -2.89 5.76
C ARG A 101 -1.82 -4.33 5.53
N GLY A 102 -0.93 -5.25 5.92
CA GLY A 102 -1.20 -6.69 5.91
C GLY A 102 -1.40 -7.28 4.50
N VAL A 103 -0.57 -6.83 3.57
CA VAL A 103 -0.51 -7.31 2.18
C VAL A 103 0.31 -8.60 2.15
N LYS A 104 -0.26 -9.70 1.66
CA LYS A 104 0.44 -11.00 1.58
C LYS A 104 1.39 -11.04 0.39
N ILE A 105 2.58 -11.61 0.54
CA ILE A 105 3.50 -11.88 -0.57
C ILE A 105 3.16 -13.24 -1.18
N LEU A 106 3.06 -13.27 -2.50
CA LEU A 106 2.53 -14.37 -3.29
C LEU A 106 3.60 -15.08 -4.10
N ARG A 107 4.52 -14.32 -4.68
CA ARG A 107 5.64 -14.84 -5.48
C ARG A 107 6.83 -13.91 -5.33
N ILE A 108 8.02 -14.46 -5.41
CA ILE A 108 9.27 -13.71 -5.44
C ILE A 108 10.13 -14.24 -6.58
N ASN A 109 10.72 -13.34 -7.37
CA ASN A 109 11.67 -13.69 -8.42
C ASN A 109 13.04 -13.12 -8.03
N THR A 110 14.03 -14.01 -7.92
CA THR A 110 15.38 -13.70 -7.41
C THR A 110 16.23 -13.02 -8.46
N LYS A 111 16.11 -13.40 -9.74
CA LYS A 111 16.86 -12.84 -10.86
C LYS A 111 16.57 -11.35 -11.10
N TYR A 112 15.29 -10.97 -11.07
CA TYR A 112 14.86 -9.60 -11.35
C TYR A 112 14.53 -8.78 -10.10
N ASN A 113 14.62 -9.37 -8.90
CA ASN A 113 14.23 -8.75 -7.63
C ASN A 113 12.79 -8.22 -7.62
N ILE A 114 11.85 -9.05 -8.08
CA ILE A 114 10.43 -8.70 -8.17
C ILE A 114 9.65 -9.40 -7.05
N LEU A 115 8.77 -8.64 -6.41
CA LEU A 115 7.81 -9.12 -5.41
C LEU A 115 6.40 -9.02 -5.99
N TRP A 116 5.66 -10.13 -5.96
CA TRP A 116 4.23 -10.13 -6.23
C TRP A 116 3.47 -10.16 -4.93
N THR A 117 2.51 -9.26 -4.80
CA THR A 117 1.72 -9.08 -3.59
C THR A 117 0.24 -9.26 -3.86
N LEU A 118 -0.47 -9.89 -2.92
CA LEU A 118 -1.92 -10.01 -2.94
C LEU A 118 -2.55 -8.66 -2.60
N GLY A 119 -2.96 -7.92 -3.63
CA GLY A 119 -3.65 -6.66 -3.44
C GLY A 119 -4.01 -5.98 -4.76
N VAL A 120 -5.25 -5.51 -4.86
CA VAL A 120 -5.77 -4.87 -6.08
C VAL A 120 -5.30 -3.42 -6.25
N ALA A 121 -4.83 -2.74 -5.18
CA ALA A 121 -4.43 -1.33 -5.28
C ALA A 121 -3.36 -0.90 -4.25
N ILE A 122 -2.08 -0.98 -4.64
CA ILE A 122 -1.00 -0.27 -3.94
C ILE A 122 -1.17 1.24 -4.15
N PRO A 123 -1.04 2.08 -3.12
CA PRO A 123 -1.21 3.52 -3.28
C PRO A 123 -0.09 4.12 -4.13
N GLY A 124 -0.43 4.70 -5.28
CA GLY A 124 0.53 5.44 -6.11
C GLY A 124 0.32 5.20 -7.59
N GLU A 125 1.12 5.89 -8.40
CA GLU A 125 1.21 5.67 -9.84
C GLU A 125 2.16 4.49 -10.14
N THR A 126 2.00 3.86 -11.30
CA THR A 126 2.94 2.84 -11.76
C THR A 126 4.34 3.44 -11.88
N GLY A 127 5.33 2.80 -11.25
CA GLY A 127 6.71 3.29 -11.19
C GLY A 127 7.00 4.28 -10.05
N ALA A 128 5.99 4.61 -9.23
CA ALA A 128 6.21 5.36 -7.99
C ALA A 128 6.97 4.53 -6.96
N VAL A 129 7.74 5.21 -6.12
CA VAL A 129 8.49 4.56 -5.04
C VAL A 129 7.56 4.10 -3.93
N CYS A 130 7.77 2.88 -3.47
CA CYS A 130 7.07 2.29 -2.33
C CYS A 130 8.04 2.02 -1.19
N TYR A 131 7.58 2.27 0.03
CA TYR A 131 8.27 1.99 1.27
C TYR A 131 7.65 0.74 1.91
N LEU A 132 8.38 -0.37 1.91
CA LEU A 132 7.93 -1.68 2.34
C LEU A 132 8.58 -2.05 3.68
N TYR A 133 7.80 -2.58 4.62
CA TYR A 133 8.31 -3.08 5.89
C TYR A 133 7.35 -4.15 6.46
N ASP A 134 7.82 -4.91 7.45
CA ASP A 134 7.03 -5.95 8.09
C ASP A 134 5.72 -5.40 8.68
N THR A 135 4.65 -6.20 8.61
CA THR A 135 3.35 -5.73 9.07
C THR A 135 3.33 -5.46 10.57
N ILE A 136 2.70 -4.35 10.96
CA ILE A 136 2.47 -4.00 12.36
C ILE A 136 1.22 -4.74 12.91
N LEU A 137 0.41 -5.36 12.04
CA LEU A 137 -0.84 -6.00 12.45
C LEU A 137 -0.58 -7.23 13.34
N PRO A 138 -1.20 -7.31 14.53
CA PRO A 138 -0.89 -8.36 15.51
C PRO A 138 -1.28 -9.76 15.02
N LEU A 139 -2.39 -9.88 14.29
CA LEU A 139 -2.91 -11.16 13.78
C LEU A 139 -2.16 -11.70 12.56
N LYS A 140 -1.37 -10.84 11.91
CA LYS A 140 -0.64 -11.17 10.67
C LYS A 140 0.87 -11.16 10.87
N LYS A 141 1.33 -11.26 12.12
CA LYS A 141 2.75 -11.36 12.45
C LYS A 141 3.36 -12.61 11.82
N LEU A 142 4.66 -12.52 11.56
CA LEU A 142 5.48 -13.62 11.09
C LEU A 142 5.38 -14.80 12.07
N LYS A 143 5.01 -15.97 11.54
CA LYS A 143 4.96 -17.21 12.32
C LYS A 143 6.34 -17.85 12.44
N THR A 144 7.10 -17.79 11.36
CA THR A 144 8.48 -18.29 11.28
C THR A 144 9.45 -17.12 11.41
N ALA A 145 10.62 -17.38 11.98
CA ALA A 145 11.64 -16.34 12.12
C ALA A 145 12.12 -15.90 10.72
N PRO A 146 12.04 -14.61 10.36
CA PRO A 146 12.51 -14.11 9.06
C PRO A 146 14.04 -14.21 8.94
N PRO A 147 14.61 -14.07 7.73
CA PRO A 147 16.05 -13.92 7.58
C PRO A 147 16.51 -12.66 8.33
N PHE A 148 17.41 -12.82 9.30
CA PHE A 148 17.86 -11.76 10.19
C PHE A 148 19.38 -11.61 10.12
N PRO A 149 19.94 -10.38 10.01
CA PRO A 149 19.26 -9.08 9.85
C PRO A 149 18.70 -8.83 8.44
N THR A 150 19.23 -9.53 7.43
CA THR A 150 18.71 -9.57 6.05
C THR A 150 19.16 -10.87 5.40
N HIS A 151 18.55 -11.26 4.28
CA HIS A 151 19.01 -12.39 3.48
C HIS A 151 20.41 -12.11 2.90
N PRO A 152 21.38 -13.03 3.04
CA PRO A 152 22.71 -12.86 2.44
C PRO A 152 22.62 -12.83 0.91
N ALA A 153 23.58 -12.16 0.26
CA ALA A 153 23.74 -12.26 -1.18
C ALA A 153 24.26 -13.66 -1.51
N SER A 154 23.49 -14.45 -2.25
CA SER A 154 23.87 -15.80 -2.69
C SER A 154 23.40 -16.02 -4.11
N ASP A 155 24.26 -16.62 -4.94
CA ASP A 155 23.95 -16.88 -6.35
C ASP A 155 23.13 -18.17 -6.55
N ASP A 156 23.17 -19.10 -5.60
CA ASP A 156 22.50 -20.42 -5.65
C ASP A 156 21.04 -20.40 -5.16
N LEU A 157 20.26 -19.39 -5.55
CA LEU A 157 18.85 -19.30 -5.19
C LEU A 157 17.96 -19.83 -6.31
N PRO A 158 16.86 -20.53 -5.99
CA PRO A 158 15.79 -20.81 -6.93
C PRO A 158 15.36 -19.53 -7.66
N LEU A 159 15.03 -19.66 -8.94
CA LEU A 159 14.61 -18.51 -9.75
C LEU A 159 13.33 -17.87 -9.18
N GLU A 160 12.40 -18.72 -8.72
CA GLU A 160 11.09 -18.30 -8.27
C GLU A 160 10.65 -19.03 -7.01
N TYR A 161 10.05 -18.28 -6.10
CA TYR A 161 9.34 -18.80 -4.95
C TYR A 161 7.84 -18.57 -5.15
N TYR A 162 7.04 -19.61 -4.96
CA TYR A 162 5.59 -19.57 -5.06
C TYR A 162 4.95 -19.82 -3.69
N ASP A 163 3.82 -19.18 -3.45
CA ASP A 163 3.01 -19.45 -2.26
C ASP A 163 2.22 -20.72 -2.49
N GLU A 164 1.96 -21.49 -1.44
CA GLU A 164 1.18 -22.73 -1.51
C GLU A 164 -0.22 -22.50 -2.14
N SER A 165 -0.79 -21.30 -2.00
CA SER A 165 -2.08 -20.96 -2.60
C SER A 165 -2.03 -20.63 -4.10
N ILE A 166 -0.84 -20.54 -4.70
CA ILE A 166 -0.67 -20.20 -6.10
C ILE A 166 -0.27 -21.42 -6.89
N HIS A 167 -1.03 -21.68 -7.96
CA HIS A 167 -0.64 -22.65 -8.96
C HIS A 167 0.57 -22.13 -9.77
N PRO A 168 1.70 -22.85 -9.78
CA PRO A 168 2.85 -22.49 -10.61
C PRO A 168 2.50 -22.53 -12.10
N PHE A 169 3.16 -21.70 -12.91
CA PHE A 169 2.87 -21.64 -14.34
C PHE A 169 3.23 -22.93 -15.10
N GLU A 170 4.28 -23.63 -14.66
CA GLU A 170 4.74 -24.90 -15.24
C GLU A 170 4.04 -26.13 -14.61
N GLY A 171 3.08 -25.91 -13.71
CA GLY A 171 2.35 -26.99 -13.04
C GLY A 171 1.39 -27.73 -13.97
N GLU A 172 1.05 -28.96 -13.61
CA GLU A 172 0.01 -29.73 -14.29
C GLU A 172 -1.37 -29.07 -14.11
N THR A 173 -2.22 -29.16 -15.13
CA THR A 173 -3.58 -28.60 -15.08
C THR A 173 -4.35 -29.15 -13.89
N ILE A 174 -5.02 -28.25 -13.15
CA ILE A 174 -5.84 -28.62 -11.99
C ILE A 174 -7.03 -29.46 -12.46
N LEU A 175 -7.13 -30.70 -11.96
CA LEU A 175 -8.28 -31.58 -12.15
C LEU A 175 -9.07 -31.64 -10.84
N PHE A 176 -10.39 -31.49 -10.94
CA PHE A 176 -11.30 -31.69 -9.82
C PHE A 176 -12.05 -33.00 -10.07
N ASP A 177 -11.85 -33.98 -9.21
CA ASP A 177 -12.62 -35.22 -9.28
C ASP A 177 -14.09 -34.92 -8.92
N GLU A 178 -15.03 -35.43 -9.70
CA GLU A 178 -16.46 -35.35 -9.39
C GLU A 178 -16.73 -36.24 -8.16
N VAL A 179 -17.10 -35.60 -7.04
CA VAL A 179 -17.50 -36.25 -5.78
C VAL A 179 -18.92 -36.79 -5.89
#